data_AF-A0A840HVU5-F1
#
_entry.id   AF-A0A840HVU5-F1
#
_cell.length_a   1.000
_cell.length_b   1.000
_cell.length_c   1.000
_cell.angle_alpha   90.00
_cell.angle_beta   90.00
_cell.angle_gamma   90.00
#
_symmetry.space_group_name_H-M   'P 1'
#
loop_
_entity.id
_entity.type
_entity.pdbx_description
1 polymer ?
#
loop_
_entity_poly.entity_id
_entity_poly.type
_entity_poly.pdbx_seq_one_letter_code
_entity_poly.pdbx_strand_id
1 'polypeptide(L)'
;MTHLDGFCPMYAFDLPHYGQSFMPTAEPSYEYVADVLIEAIDNLGIEKFHCFGHHGGTNVSAQLAATYPQRVASIMLAGVTYPTMEESERNSKYIYDNPPDIRGSQAITAWTRVVKDCDTSAPVEPDEPFYPVPAEIYHRELIDTLTAGTEWHWGYRAVFRHNMPDVLSKVSCPILLICGRRDLVFFWHERAKKALPHAKVVERDGYGTYYCTFAGDDLAPYVKEFIVGMRDSTNTG
;
A
#
# COMPACT_ATOMS: atom_id res chain seq x y z
N MET A 1 -2.67 -11.97 6.60
CA MET A 1 -3.84 -12.68 6.04
C MET A 1 -4.51 -13.58 7.08
N THR A 2 -3.76 -14.37 7.85
CA THR A 2 -4.28 -15.31 8.86
C THR A 2 -5.40 -14.80 9.79
N HIS A 3 -5.32 -13.54 10.27
CA HIS A 3 -6.32 -12.97 11.18
C HIS A 3 -7.68 -12.66 10.51
N LEU A 4 -7.76 -12.73 9.18
CA LEU A 4 -8.97 -12.61 8.37
C LEU A 4 -9.40 -13.96 7.76
N ASP A 5 -8.70 -15.06 8.07
CA ASP A 5 -9.03 -16.38 7.53
C ASP A 5 -10.48 -16.77 7.91
N GLY A 6 -11.21 -17.30 6.92
CA GLY A 6 -12.61 -17.68 7.08
C GLY A 6 -13.61 -16.52 7.16
N PHE A 7 -13.18 -15.25 7.18
CA PHE A 7 -14.09 -14.10 7.19
C PHE A 7 -14.61 -13.74 5.80
N CYS A 8 -13.71 -13.71 4.80
CA CYS A 8 -14.05 -13.57 3.39
C CYS A 8 -12.97 -14.25 2.53
N PRO A 9 -13.28 -14.65 1.29
CA PRO A 9 -12.25 -15.03 0.33
C PRO A 9 -11.24 -13.89 0.17
N MET A 10 -9.95 -14.21 0.19
CA MET A 10 -8.86 -13.26 0.04
C MET A 10 -8.00 -13.65 -1.16
N TYR A 11 -7.66 -12.66 -1.96
CA TYR A 11 -6.80 -12.81 -3.12
C TYR A 11 -5.69 -11.77 -3.02
N ALA A 12 -4.46 -12.20 -3.23
CA ALA A 12 -3.29 -11.34 -3.29
C ALA A 12 -2.58 -11.62 -4.62
N PHE A 13 -2.43 -10.57 -5.42
CA PHE A 13 -1.76 -10.65 -6.71
C PHE A 13 -0.36 -10.06 -6.60
N ASP A 14 0.60 -10.74 -7.21
CA ASP A 14 1.87 -10.13 -7.55
C ASP A 14 1.65 -9.17 -8.73
N LEU A 15 1.98 -7.89 -8.52
CA LEU A 15 1.83 -6.85 -9.55
C LEU A 15 2.81 -7.09 -10.71
N PRO A 16 2.53 -6.60 -11.93
CA PRO A 16 3.48 -6.67 -13.04
C PRO A 16 4.87 -6.19 -12.61
N HIS A 17 5.91 -6.95 -12.99
CA HIS A 17 7.32 -6.79 -12.61
C HIS A 17 7.70 -7.27 -11.18
N TYR A 18 6.73 -7.54 -10.31
CA TYR A 18 6.98 -7.89 -8.91
C TYR A 18 6.63 -9.35 -8.62
N GLY A 19 7.24 -9.88 -7.56
CA GLY A 19 6.97 -11.24 -7.07
C GLY A 19 7.19 -12.30 -8.15
N GLN A 20 6.16 -13.11 -8.40
CA GLN A 20 6.11 -14.14 -9.43
C GLN A 20 5.25 -13.73 -10.64
N SER A 21 4.92 -12.44 -10.77
CA SER A 21 4.21 -11.93 -11.93
C SER A 21 5.11 -11.85 -13.16
N PHE A 22 4.51 -11.55 -14.31
CA PHE A 22 5.25 -11.37 -15.55
C PHE A 22 6.09 -10.08 -15.55
N MET A 23 7.13 -10.05 -16.39
CA MET A 23 7.98 -8.87 -16.59
C MET A 23 7.45 -8.04 -17.77
N PRO A 24 6.95 -6.81 -17.56
CA PRO A 24 6.50 -5.95 -18.65
C PRO A 24 7.69 -5.37 -19.43
N THR A 25 7.45 -4.95 -20.67
CA THR A 25 8.49 -4.36 -21.55
C THR A 25 8.78 -2.88 -21.26
N ALA A 26 7.95 -2.26 -20.42
CA ALA A 26 8.09 -0.87 -20.00
C ALA A 26 7.58 -0.72 -18.56
N GLU A 27 8.02 0.35 -17.91
CA GLU A 27 7.58 0.70 -16.56
C GLU A 27 6.05 0.88 -16.52
N PRO A 28 5.33 0.07 -15.72
CA PRO A 28 3.87 0.09 -15.71
C PRO A 28 3.33 1.33 -14.97
N SER A 29 2.30 1.97 -15.52
CA SER A 29 1.50 2.98 -14.80
C SER A 29 0.44 2.30 -13.92
N TYR A 30 -0.13 3.02 -12.95
CA TYR A 30 -1.20 2.42 -12.14
C TYR A 30 -2.47 2.17 -12.94
N GLU A 31 -2.77 2.96 -13.96
CA GLU A 31 -3.87 2.71 -14.90
C GLU A 31 -3.68 1.35 -15.58
N TYR A 32 -2.50 1.10 -16.13
CA TYR A 32 -2.16 -0.19 -16.72
C TYR A 32 -2.25 -1.33 -15.71
N VAL A 33 -1.73 -1.15 -14.50
CA VAL A 33 -1.82 -2.15 -13.43
C VAL A 33 -3.28 -2.44 -13.07
N ALA A 34 -4.14 -1.43 -12.99
CA ALA A 34 -5.56 -1.60 -12.71
C ALA A 34 -6.26 -2.42 -13.81
N ASP A 35 -5.97 -2.14 -15.08
CA ASP A 35 -6.54 -2.89 -16.21
C ASP A 35 -6.12 -4.37 -16.18
N VAL A 36 -4.83 -4.65 -15.95
CA VAL A 36 -4.31 -6.02 -15.82
C VAL A 36 -4.94 -6.75 -14.64
N LEU A 37 -5.10 -6.08 -13.49
CA LEU A 37 -5.73 -6.69 -12.33
C LEU A 37 -7.20 -6.98 -12.56
N ILE A 38 -7.94 -6.12 -13.28
CA ILE A 38 -9.33 -6.40 -13.64
C ILE A 38 -9.43 -7.64 -14.53
N GLU A 39 -8.58 -7.80 -15.54
CA GLU A 39 -8.56 -9.02 -16.35
C GLU A 39 -8.28 -10.27 -15.49
N ALA A 40 -7.34 -10.19 -14.55
CA ALA A 40 -7.05 -11.30 -13.65
C ALA A 40 -8.24 -11.63 -12.73
N ILE A 41 -8.91 -10.61 -12.19
CA ILE A 41 -10.10 -10.74 -11.33
C ILE A 41 -11.30 -11.31 -12.11
N ASP A 42 -11.48 -10.90 -13.38
CA ASP A 42 -12.51 -11.44 -14.27
C ASP A 42 -12.30 -12.93 -14.53
N ASN A 43 -11.05 -13.36 -14.74
CA ASN A 43 -10.71 -14.77 -14.91
C ASN A 43 -10.94 -15.62 -13.65
N LEU A 44 -10.99 -14.99 -12.47
CA LEU A 44 -11.41 -15.65 -11.23
C LEU A 44 -12.94 -15.65 -11.02
N GLY A 45 -13.70 -14.99 -11.89
CA GLY A 45 -15.16 -14.88 -11.78
C GLY A 45 -15.63 -13.96 -10.65
N ILE A 46 -14.83 -12.98 -10.24
CA ILE A 46 -15.15 -12.09 -9.11
C ILE A 46 -15.79 -10.81 -9.63
N GLU A 47 -17.11 -10.67 -9.49
CA GLU A 47 -17.83 -9.49 -10.00
C GLU A 47 -17.66 -8.23 -9.14
N LYS A 48 -17.61 -8.36 -7.82
CA LYS A 48 -17.52 -7.21 -6.90
C LYS A 48 -16.63 -7.53 -5.72
N PHE A 49 -15.75 -6.61 -5.34
CA PHE A 49 -14.72 -6.86 -4.33
C PHE A 49 -14.37 -5.63 -3.50
N HIS A 50 -13.78 -5.86 -2.34
CA HIS A 50 -13.15 -4.81 -1.52
C HIS A 50 -11.66 -4.79 -1.83
N CYS A 51 -11.05 -3.60 -1.89
CA CYS A 51 -9.60 -3.47 -2.05
C CYS A 51 -8.95 -3.16 -0.70
N PHE A 52 -7.86 -3.85 -0.40
CA PHE A 52 -6.94 -3.48 0.67
C PHE A 52 -5.58 -3.19 0.06
N GLY A 53 -5.07 -1.98 0.26
CA GLY A 53 -3.80 -1.53 -0.28
C GLY A 53 -2.87 -1.07 0.83
N HIS A 54 -1.59 -1.45 0.76
CA HIS A 54 -0.53 -0.95 1.62
C HIS A 54 0.51 -0.20 0.78
N HIS A 55 0.84 1.04 1.15
CA HIS A 55 1.74 1.96 0.41
C HIS A 55 1.43 2.00 -1.09
N GLY A 56 2.29 1.44 -1.95
CA GLY A 56 2.05 1.35 -3.39
C GLY A 56 0.70 0.72 -3.74
N GLY A 57 0.24 -0.25 -2.96
CA GLY A 57 -1.09 -0.87 -3.12
C GLY A 57 -2.25 0.08 -2.83
N THR A 58 -2.04 1.19 -2.10
CA THR A 58 -3.08 2.21 -1.92
C THR A 58 -3.39 2.92 -3.23
N ASN A 59 -2.37 3.21 -4.03
CA ASN A 59 -2.50 3.81 -5.36
C ASN A 59 -3.23 2.86 -6.32
N VAL A 60 -2.88 1.56 -6.30
CA VAL A 60 -3.60 0.52 -7.05
C VAL A 60 -5.08 0.47 -6.66
N SER A 61 -5.37 0.45 -5.35
CA SER A 61 -6.75 0.38 -4.83
C SER A 61 -7.57 1.61 -5.24
N ALA A 62 -6.99 2.80 -5.11
CA ALA A 62 -7.64 4.04 -5.53
C ALA A 62 -7.86 4.10 -7.05
N GLN A 63 -6.88 3.67 -7.84
CA GLN A 63 -6.99 3.62 -9.29
C GLN A 63 -8.07 2.64 -9.74
N LEU A 64 -8.12 1.43 -9.15
CA LEU A 64 -9.20 0.46 -9.40
C LEU A 64 -10.57 1.05 -9.07
N ALA A 65 -10.71 1.71 -7.92
CA ALA A 65 -11.97 2.29 -7.49
C ALA A 65 -12.42 3.47 -8.37
N ALA A 66 -11.47 4.27 -8.87
CA ALA A 66 -11.76 5.40 -9.75
C ALA A 66 -12.12 4.94 -11.18
N THR A 67 -11.40 3.96 -11.72
CA THR A 67 -11.62 3.46 -13.09
C THR A 67 -12.81 2.50 -13.17
N TYR A 68 -12.98 1.64 -12.15
CA TYR A 68 -13.97 0.56 -12.12
C TYR A 68 -14.91 0.66 -10.91
N PRO A 69 -15.64 1.79 -10.73
CA PRO A 69 -16.43 2.06 -9.52
C PRO A 69 -17.57 1.05 -9.28
N GLN A 70 -18.05 0.38 -10.34
CA GLN A 70 -19.08 -0.66 -10.20
C GLN A 70 -18.54 -1.98 -9.62
N ARG A 71 -17.22 -2.20 -9.74
CA ARG A 71 -16.53 -3.43 -9.30
C ARG A 71 -16.02 -3.31 -7.87
N VAL A 72 -15.64 -2.10 -7.45
CA VAL A 72 -15.03 -1.87 -6.13
C VAL A 72 -16.07 -1.44 -5.11
N ALA A 73 -16.36 -2.29 -4.13
CA ALA A 73 -17.33 -2.04 -3.07
C ALA A 73 -16.81 -1.07 -2.00
N SER A 74 -15.53 -1.14 -1.65
CA SER A 74 -14.85 -0.18 -0.78
C SER A 74 -13.34 -0.32 -0.90
N ILE A 75 -12.61 0.70 -0.44
CA ILE A 75 -11.14 0.68 -0.38
C ILE A 75 -10.64 0.92 1.04
N MET A 76 -9.59 0.19 1.41
CA MET A 76 -8.87 0.32 2.68
C MET A 76 -7.42 0.66 2.37
N LEU A 77 -6.97 1.85 2.77
CA LEU A 77 -5.70 2.44 2.36
C LEU A 77 -4.77 2.56 3.56
N ALA A 78 -3.87 1.59 3.71
CA ALA A 78 -2.85 1.56 4.75
C ALA A 78 -1.57 2.28 4.29
N GLY A 79 -1.16 3.34 4.99
CA GLY A 79 0.00 4.14 4.58
C GLY A 79 -0.26 4.88 3.26
N VAL A 80 -1.38 5.61 3.17
CA VAL A 80 -1.76 6.32 1.94
C VAL A 80 -0.71 7.38 1.57
N THR A 81 -0.25 7.32 0.32
CA THR A 81 0.59 8.39 -0.24
C THR A 81 -0.31 9.50 -0.75
N TYR A 82 -0.07 10.75 -0.36
CA TYR A 82 -0.88 11.89 -0.79
C TYR A 82 0.00 13.13 -1.06
N PRO A 83 1.00 12.99 -1.96
CA PRO A 83 1.95 14.06 -2.25
C PRO A 83 1.31 15.20 -3.05
N THR A 84 1.85 16.41 -2.89
CA THR A 84 1.66 17.47 -3.90
C THR A 84 2.54 17.19 -5.12
N MET A 85 2.27 17.86 -6.25
CA MET A 85 3.13 17.74 -7.45
C MET A 85 4.59 18.10 -7.14
N GLU A 86 4.82 19.16 -6.36
CA GLU A 86 6.16 19.58 -5.94
C GLU A 86 6.84 18.51 -5.07
N GLU A 87 6.12 17.92 -4.12
CA GLU A 87 6.65 16.83 -3.29
C GLU A 87 6.97 15.60 -4.13
N SER A 88 6.13 15.26 -5.12
CA SER A 88 6.40 14.17 -6.07
C SER A 88 7.66 14.44 -6.89
N GLU A 89 7.81 15.64 -7.47
CA GLU A 89 9.01 16.03 -8.21
C GLU A 89 10.26 15.98 -7.33
N ARG A 90 10.18 16.51 -6.11
CA ARG A 90 11.29 16.50 -5.15
C ARG A 90 11.66 15.07 -4.75
N ASN A 91 10.67 14.25 -4.39
CA ASN A 91 10.91 12.93 -3.82
C ASN A 91 11.33 11.91 -4.89
N SER A 92 10.90 12.08 -6.14
CA SER A 92 11.35 11.25 -7.26
C SER A 92 12.87 11.30 -7.48
N LYS A 93 13.55 12.37 -7.04
CA LYS A 93 15.00 12.54 -7.13
C LYS A 93 15.78 11.68 -6.13
N TYR A 94 15.11 11.16 -5.09
CA TYR A 94 15.71 10.26 -4.12
C TYR A 94 15.61 8.79 -4.52
N ILE A 95 14.98 8.49 -5.66
CA ILE A 95 15.01 7.15 -6.24
C ILE A 95 16.41 6.87 -6.80
N TYR A 96 16.94 5.69 -6.50
CA TYR A 96 18.28 5.28 -6.85
C TYR A 96 18.30 3.88 -7.44
N ASP A 97 19.33 3.59 -8.23
CA ASP A 97 19.57 2.26 -8.79
C ASP A 97 20.26 1.37 -7.75
N ASN A 98 20.00 0.06 -7.84
CA ASN A 98 20.67 -0.94 -6.99
C ASN A 98 21.24 -2.08 -7.85
N PRO A 99 22.20 -1.79 -8.75
CA PRO A 99 22.69 -2.79 -9.69
C PRO A 99 23.47 -3.89 -8.96
N PRO A 100 23.41 -5.15 -9.46
CA PRO A 100 24.21 -6.22 -8.89
C PRO A 100 25.70 -5.97 -9.14
N ASP A 101 26.53 -6.25 -8.14
CA ASP A 101 27.98 -6.26 -8.26
C ASP A 101 28.61 -7.56 -7.74
N ILE A 102 29.89 -7.78 -8.05
CA ILE A 102 30.64 -8.98 -7.63
C ILE A 102 30.84 -9.07 -6.12
N ARG A 103 30.63 -7.97 -5.38
CA ARG A 103 30.71 -7.92 -3.92
C ARG A 103 29.37 -8.24 -3.26
N GLY A 104 28.28 -8.36 -4.03
CA GLY A 104 26.94 -8.58 -3.51
C GLY A 104 26.37 -7.35 -2.80
N SER A 105 26.90 -6.15 -3.07
CA SER A 105 26.54 -4.93 -2.32
C SER A 105 25.04 -4.62 -2.41
N GLN A 106 24.38 -5.03 -3.50
CA GLN A 106 22.94 -4.86 -3.71
C GLN A 106 22.08 -5.52 -2.62
N ALA A 107 22.57 -6.61 -2.01
CA ALA A 107 21.85 -7.30 -0.94
C ALA A 107 21.85 -6.46 0.36
N ILE A 108 22.99 -5.87 0.71
CA ILE A 108 23.07 -5.00 1.90
C ILE A 108 22.28 -3.70 1.68
N THR A 109 22.32 -3.14 0.48
CA THR A 109 21.47 -1.98 0.13
C THR A 109 19.99 -2.33 0.29
N ALA A 110 19.53 -3.47 -0.25
CA ALA A 110 18.14 -3.90 -0.14
C ALA A 110 17.70 -4.16 1.31
N TRP A 111 18.58 -4.74 2.15
CA TRP A 111 18.32 -4.93 3.57
C TRP A 111 18.21 -3.60 4.32
N THR A 112 19.21 -2.72 4.17
CA THR A 112 19.29 -1.45 4.91
C THR A 112 18.24 -0.43 4.48
N ARG A 113 17.68 -0.58 3.26
CA ARG A 113 16.53 0.19 2.76
C ARG A 113 15.38 0.21 3.77
N VAL A 114 15.05 -0.93 4.38
CA VAL A 114 13.92 -1.01 5.34
C VAL A 114 14.18 -0.16 6.58
N VAL A 115 15.42 -0.12 7.09
CA VAL A 115 15.78 0.75 8.22
C VAL A 115 15.58 2.22 7.82
N LYS A 116 16.22 2.60 6.71
CA LYS A 116 16.29 3.99 6.21
C LYS A 116 14.92 4.53 5.79
N ASP A 117 14.16 3.73 5.07
CA ASP A 117 12.96 4.15 4.35
C ASP A 117 11.67 3.70 5.07
N CYS A 118 11.74 2.99 6.21
CA CYS A 118 10.54 2.48 6.86
C CYS A 118 10.53 2.51 8.41
N ASP A 119 11.67 2.41 9.10
CA ASP A 119 11.70 2.18 10.56
C ASP A 119 12.17 3.41 11.38
N THR A 120 13.06 4.26 10.85
CA THR A 120 13.83 5.20 11.72
C THR A 120 13.73 6.71 11.42
N SER A 121 12.62 7.26 10.92
CA SER A 121 12.59 8.73 10.67
C SER A 121 12.33 9.59 11.90
N ALA A 122 11.64 9.06 12.91
CA ALA A 122 11.25 9.81 14.11
C ALA A 122 12.06 9.34 15.32
N PRO A 123 12.65 10.24 16.14
CA PRO A 123 13.25 9.90 17.43
C PRO A 123 12.27 9.08 18.28
N VAL A 124 12.78 8.11 19.02
CA VAL A 124 11.97 7.37 20.01
C VAL A 124 12.05 8.14 21.32
N GLU A 125 10.96 8.79 21.69
CA GLU A 125 10.83 9.37 23.03
C GLU A 125 10.65 8.22 24.05
N PRO A 126 11.31 8.26 25.23
CA PRO A 126 11.32 7.13 26.17
C PRO A 126 9.94 6.69 26.68
N ASP A 127 8.95 7.56 26.62
CA ASP A 127 7.58 7.36 27.09
C ASP A 127 6.58 7.04 25.97
N GLU A 128 7.00 7.06 24.70
CA GLU A 128 6.16 6.66 23.58
C GLU A 128 6.20 5.14 23.37
N PRO A 129 5.05 4.48 23.13
CA PRO A 129 5.06 3.09 22.69
C PRO A 129 5.86 2.96 21.39
N PHE A 130 6.67 1.92 21.26
CA PHE A 130 7.43 1.62 20.06
C PHE A 130 7.38 0.13 19.75
N TYR A 131 6.83 -0.21 18.58
CA TYR A 131 6.76 -1.57 18.06
C TYR A 131 7.75 -1.69 16.90
N PRO A 132 8.97 -2.23 17.12
CA PRO A 132 9.99 -2.32 16.09
C PRO A 132 9.55 -3.29 14.98
N VAL A 133 10.00 -3.02 13.76
CA VAL A 133 9.79 -3.93 12.63
C VAL A 133 10.51 -5.27 12.91
N PRO A 134 9.81 -6.42 12.85
CA PRO A 134 10.44 -7.72 13.04
C PRO A 134 11.50 -8.03 11.96
N ALA A 135 12.56 -8.74 12.33
CA ALA A 135 13.68 -9.07 11.44
C ALA A 135 13.24 -9.85 10.18
N GLU A 136 12.16 -10.63 10.29
CA GLU A 136 11.57 -11.39 9.19
C GLU A 136 11.06 -10.49 8.07
N ILE A 137 10.61 -9.27 8.39
CA ILE A 137 10.20 -8.28 7.39
C ILE A 137 11.41 -7.79 6.60
N TYR A 138 12.53 -7.51 7.26
CA TYR A 138 13.78 -7.14 6.58
C TYR A 138 14.24 -8.22 5.61
N HIS A 139 14.16 -9.49 6.02
CA HIS A 139 14.49 -10.62 5.17
C HIS A 139 13.55 -10.71 3.96
N ARG A 140 12.23 -10.59 4.16
CA ARG A 140 11.27 -10.62 3.06
C ARG A 140 11.52 -9.49 2.05
N GLU A 141 11.67 -8.26 2.53
CA GLU A 141 11.91 -7.08 1.70
C GLU A 141 13.22 -7.18 0.91
N LEU A 142 14.27 -7.80 1.49
CA LEU A 142 15.49 -8.14 0.78
C LEU A 142 15.20 -9.07 -0.40
N ILE A 143 14.50 -10.18 -0.17
CA ILE A 143 14.18 -11.17 -1.21
C ILE A 143 13.31 -10.54 -2.30
N ASP A 144 12.27 -9.79 -1.93
CA ASP A 144 11.34 -9.16 -2.89
C ASP A 144 12.08 -8.13 -3.76
N THR A 145 12.95 -7.31 -3.16
CA THR A 145 13.76 -6.33 -3.90
C THR A 145 14.72 -7.01 -4.88
N LEU A 146 15.41 -8.07 -4.45
CA LEU A 146 16.34 -8.80 -5.31
C LEU A 146 15.61 -9.56 -6.43
N THR A 147 14.39 -10.03 -6.18
CA THR A 147 13.54 -10.70 -7.18
C THR A 147 13.11 -9.73 -8.27
N ALA A 148 12.76 -8.49 -7.91
CA ALA A 148 12.43 -7.44 -8.88
C ALA A 148 13.65 -6.98 -9.71
N GLY A 149 14.88 -7.25 -9.24
CA GLY A 149 16.09 -7.01 -10.01
C GLY A 149 16.43 -5.52 -10.16
N THR A 150 17.00 -5.13 -11.30
CA THR A 150 17.50 -3.77 -11.54
C THR A 150 16.39 -2.71 -11.56
N GLU A 151 15.18 -3.12 -11.92
CA GLU A 151 14.01 -2.26 -12.10
C GLU A 151 13.12 -2.20 -10.84
N TRP A 152 13.58 -2.73 -9.70
CA TRP A 152 12.85 -2.74 -8.41
C TRP A 152 12.20 -1.38 -8.06
N HIS A 153 12.85 -0.28 -8.42
CA HIS A 153 12.42 1.08 -8.12
C HIS A 153 11.21 1.57 -8.94
N TRP A 154 10.75 0.83 -9.95
CA TRP A 154 9.62 1.25 -10.81
C TRP A 154 8.36 1.57 -10.00
N GLY A 155 8.05 0.79 -8.98
CA GLY A 155 6.91 0.99 -8.10
C GLY A 155 7.02 2.27 -7.28
N TYR A 156 8.22 2.63 -6.81
CA TYR A 156 8.46 3.91 -6.14
C TYR A 156 8.25 5.08 -7.08
N ARG A 157 8.71 4.97 -8.31
CA ARG A 157 8.56 6.01 -9.32
C ARG A 157 7.10 6.15 -9.75
N ALA A 158 6.38 5.04 -9.87
CA ALA A 158 4.95 5.02 -10.14
C ALA A 158 4.16 5.78 -9.07
N VAL A 159 4.47 5.61 -7.78
CA VAL A 159 3.87 6.39 -6.67
C VAL A 159 3.97 7.89 -6.91
N PHE A 160 5.14 8.40 -7.27
CA PHE A 160 5.32 9.84 -7.46
C PHE A 160 4.76 10.38 -8.78
N ARG A 161 4.63 9.53 -9.80
CA ARG A 161 3.96 9.88 -11.07
C ARG A 161 2.44 9.84 -10.98
N HIS A 162 1.90 9.10 -10.02
CA HIS A 162 0.48 8.98 -9.81
C HIS A 162 -0.11 10.23 -9.15
N ASN A 163 -1.09 10.85 -9.80
CA ASN A 163 -1.81 11.97 -9.21
C ASN A 163 -2.87 11.49 -8.22
N MET A 164 -2.40 10.96 -7.09
CA MET A 164 -3.26 10.35 -6.07
C MET A 164 -4.37 11.28 -5.54
N PRO A 165 -4.14 12.59 -5.32
CA PRO A 165 -5.21 13.52 -4.98
C PRO A 165 -6.34 13.59 -6.02
N ASP A 166 -5.99 13.69 -7.31
CA ASP A 166 -6.97 13.71 -8.41
C ASP A 166 -7.73 12.39 -8.52
N VAL A 167 -7.02 11.26 -8.41
CA VAL A 167 -7.60 9.92 -8.49
C VAL A 167 -8.59 9.68 -7.34
N LEU A 168 -8.20 9.99 -6.10
CA LEU A 168 -9.09 9.85 -4.94
C LEU A 168 -10.31 10.77 -5.01
N SER A 169 -10.23 11.92 -5.69
CA SER A 169 -11.39 12.79 -5.89
C SER A 169 -12.50 12.17 -6.75
N LYS A 170 -12.16 11.14 -7.54
CA LYS A 170 -13.08 10.40 -8.42
C LYS A 170 -13.64 9.13 -7.75
N VAL A 171 -13.12 8.74 -6.59
CA VAL A 171 -13.57 7.55 -5.86
C VAL A 171 -14.89 7.86 -5.15
N SER A 172 -15.92 7.06 -5.46
CA SER A 172 -17.26 7.20 -4.85
C SER A 172 -17.57 6.13 -3.80
N CYS A 173 -16.79 5.04 -3.74
CA CYS A 173 -17.01 3.99 -2.76
C CYS A 173 -16.48 4.42 -1.37
N PRO A 174 -16.98 3.81 -0.27
CA PRO A 174 -16.47 4.07 1.07
C PRO A 174 -14.96 3.82 1.20
N ILE A 175 -14.31 4.68 2.00
CA ILE A 175 -12.86 4.68 2.21
C ILE A 175 -12.55 4.49 3.69
N LEU A 176 -11.61 3.61 4.00
CA LEU A 176 -10.96 3.49 5.31
C LEU A 176 -9.48 3.84 5.17
N LEU A 177 -9.03 4.88 5.86
CA LEU A 177 -7.61 5.24 5.97
C LEU A 177 -7.00 4.57 7.19
N ILE A 178 -5.84 3.94 7.03
CA ILE A 178 -5.13 3.22 8.09
C ILE A 178 -3.69 3.74 8.15
N CYS A 179 -3.16 4.06 9.34
CA CYS A 179 -1.75 4.46 9.47
C CYS A 179 -1.18 4.21 10.87
N GLY A 180 0.04 3.71 10.93
CA GLY A 180 0.86 3.85 12.14
C GLY A 180 1.34 5.30 12.25
N ARG A 181 1.31 5.91 13.45
CA ARG A 181 1.69 7.32 13.62
C ARG A 181 3.19 7.57 13.46
N ARG A 182 4.01 6.51 13.51
CA ARG A 182 5.45 6.57 13.22
C ARG A 182 5.76 6.25 11.76
N ASP A 183 4.76 6.04 10.91
CA ASP A 183 4.96 5.81 9.48
C ASP A 183 5.57 7.07 8.83
N LEU A 184 6.52 6.89 7.92
CA LEU A 184 7.16 7.97 7.18
C LEU A 184 6.14 8.84 6.45
N VAL A 185 5.04 8.23 6.01
CA VAL A 185 3.99 8.92 5.24
C VAL A 185 2.86 9.45 6.12
N PHE A 186 2.99 9.46 7.45
CA PHE A 186 1.92 9.90 8.35
C PHE A 186 1.45 11.34 8.05
N PHE A 187 2.36 12.23 7.62
CA PHE A 187 1.98 13.58 7.22
C PHE A 187 1.13 13.62 5.93
N TRP A 188 1.33 12.68 5.01
CA TRP A 188 0.44 12.47 3.86
C TRP A 188 -0.89 11.87 4.27
N HIS A 189 -0.88 10.93 5.23
CA HIS A 189 -2.11 10.40 5.81
C HIS A 189 -2.97 11.51 6.44
N GLU A 190 -2.39 12.39 7.24
CA GLU A 190 -3.06 13.56 7.82
C GLU A 190 -3.63 14.51 6.76
N ARG A 191 -2.92 14.67 5.65
CA ARG A 191 -3.40 15.46 4.51
C ARG A 191 -4.58 14.78 3.80
N ALA A 192 -4.48 13.49 3.53
CA ALA A 192 -5.55 12.70 2.91
C ALA A 192 -6.82 12.71 3.78
N LYS A 193 -6.69 12.54 5.09
CA LYS A 193 -7.78 12.64 6.08
C LYS A 193 -8.50 13.98 6.03
N LYS A 194 -7.76 15.09 5.89
CA LYS A 194 -8.36 16.43 5.73
C LYS A 194 -9.08 16.59 4.39
N ALA A 195 -8.52 16.03 3.31
CA ALA A 195 -9.10 16.09 1.97
C ALA A 195 -10.31 15.16 1.80
N LEU A 196 -10.39 14.09 2.59
CA LEU A 196 -11.44 13.05 2.53
C LEU A 196 -12.21 12.98 3.86
N PRO A 197 -12.99 14.01 4.23
CA PRO A 197 -13.69 14.06 5.51
C PRO A 197 -14.76 12.97 5.70
N HIS A 198 -15.14 12.28 4.62
CA HIS A 198 -16.08 11.16 4.64
C HIS A 198 -15.40 9.79 4.88
N ALA A 199 -14.07 9.73 4.83
CA ALA A 199 -13.34 8.49 5.07
C ALA A 199 -13.34 8.15 6.56
N LYS A 200 -13.50 6.86 6.88
CA LYS A 200 -13.21 6.36 8.23
C LYS A 200 -11.69 6.31 8.42
N VAL A 201 -11.24 6.43 9.67
CA VAL A 201 -9.80 6.53 9.99
C VAL A 201 -9.44 5.60 11.14
N VAL A 202 -8.32 4.88 10.98
CA VAL A 202 -7.66 4.08 12.01
C VAL A 202 -6.20 4.50 12.09
N GLU A 203 -5.86 5.20 13.17
CA GLU A 203 -4.48 5.60 13.48
C GLU A 203 -3.99 4.83 14.70
N ARG A 204 -2.74 4.37 14.67
CA ARG A 204 -2.13 3.63 15.78
C ARG A 204 -0.82 4.21 16.27
N ASP A 205 -0.76 4.46 17.57
CA ASP A 205 0.47 4.85 18.25
C ASP A 205 1.48 3.69 18.26
N GLY A 206 2.77 4.04 18.23
CA GLY A 206 3.89 3.12 18.31
C GLY A 206 4.18 2.25 17.08
N TYR A 207 3.24 2.15 16.14
CA TYR A 207 3.48 1.46 14.88
C TYR A 207 3.98 2.40 13.77
N GLY A 208 4.85 1.87 12.93
CA GLY A 208 5.37 2.54 11.73
C GLY A 208 4.84 1.94 10.42
N THR A 209 5.66 2.03 9.39
CA THR A 209 5.38 1.64 8.00
C THR A 209 4.73 0.26 7.84
N TYR A 210 5.19 -0.73 8.61
CA TYR A 210 4.74 -2.13 8.52
C TYR A 210 3.61 -2.49 9.49
N TYR A 211 2.90 -1.52 10.06
CA TYR A 211 1.77 -1.74 10.97
C TYR A 211 0.84 -2.86 10.48
N CYS A 212 0.32 -2.75 9.25
CA CYS A 212 -0.63 -3.73 8.71
C CYS A 212 -0.03 -5.10 8.37
N THR A 213 1.30 -5.22 8.40
CA THR A 213 2.01 -6.44 8.02
C THR A 213 2.17 -7.39 9.19
N PHE A 214 2.46 -6.88 10.39
CA PHE A 214 2.72 -7.72 11.57
C PHE A 214 1.74 -7.51 12.73
N ALA A 215 0.96 -6.42 12.75
CA ALA A 215 -0.02 -6.14 13.81
C ALA A 215 -1.42 -6.65 13.46
N GLY A 216 -1.51 -7.87 12.94
CA GLY A 216 -2.78 -8.44 12.44
C GLY A 216 -3.87 -8.55 13.50
N ASP A 217 -3.51 -8.89 14.74
CA ASP A 217 -4.45 -8.96 15.86
C ASP A 217 -5.10 -7.62 16.19
N ASP A 218 -4.36 -6.52 16.02
CA ASP A 218 -4.88 -5.17 16.27
C ASP A 218 -5.65 -4.62 15.06
N LEU A 219 -5.17 -4.83 13.82
CA LEU A 219 -5.79 -4.25 12.63
C LEU A 219 -7.04 -5.01 12.17
N ALA A 220 -7.05 -6.33 12.26
CA ALA A 220 -8.12 -7.16 11.69
C ALA A 220 -9.53 -6.81 12.20
N PRO A 221 -9.76 -6.49 13.49
CA PRO A 221 -11.07 -6.05 13.97
C PRO A 221 -11.64 -4.84 13.20
N TYR A 222 -10.81 -3.83 12.89
CA TYR A 222 -11.25 -2.64 12.15
C TYR A 222 -11.60 -2.95 10.70
N VAL A 223 -10.81 -3.82 10.06
CA VAL A 223 -11.09 -4.29 8.70
C VAL A 223 -12.43 -5.04 8.66
N LYS A 224 -12.67 -5.95 9.62
CA LYS A 224 -13.92 -6.70 9.73
C LYS A 224 -15.11 -5.77 9.96
N GLU A 225 -15.01 -4.86 10.91
CA GLU A 225 -16.07 -3.88 11.21
C GLU A 225 -16.40 -3.02 9.99
N PHE A 226 -15.37 -2.53 9.29
CA PHE A 226 -15.55 -1.74 8.09
C PHE A 226 -16.31 -2.51 7.00
N ILE A 227 -15.90 -3.74 6.71
CA ILE A 227 -16.55 -4.58 5.68
C ILE A 227 -17.99 -4.94 6.08
N VAL A 228 -18.24 -5.33 7.34
CA VAL A 228 -19.60 -5.65 7.82
C VAL A 228 -20.52 -4.44 7.69
N GLY A 229 -20.06 -3.26 8.12
CA GLY A 229 -20.85 -2.03 8.01
C GLY A 229 -21.26 -1.68 6.58
N MET A 230 -20.54 -2.16 5.56
CA MET A 230 -20.94 -1.99 4.16
C MET A 230 -22.07 -2.93 3.75
N ARG A 231 -22.05 -4.17 4.23
CA ARG A 231 -23.10 -5.18 3.93
C ARG A 231 -24.47 -4.76 4.46
N ASP A 232 -24.49 -4.18 5.66
CA ASP A 232 -25.73 -3.74 6.30
C ASP A 232 -26.33 -2.51 5.60
N SER A 233 -25.49 -1.62 5.07
CA SER A 233 -25.94 -0.43 4.34
C SER A 233 -26.56 -0.73 2.97
N THR A 234 -26.22 -1.87 2.36
CA THR A 234 -26.76 -2.30 1.06
C THR A 234 -28.09 -3.06 1.16
N ASN A 235 -28.49 -3.51 2.37
CA ASN A 235 -29.74 -4.25 2.59
C ASN A 235 -30.94 -3.36 2.98
N THR A 236 -30.75 -2.04 3.03
CA THR A 236 -31.80 -1.06 3.35
C THR A 236 -32.27 -0.23 2.15
N GLY A 237 -31.95 -0.66 0.92
CA GLY A 237 -32.32 0.02 -0.33
C GLY A 237 -33.28 -0.81 -1.18
#